data_AF-A0A840EUW7-F1
#
_entry.id   AF-A0A840EUW7-F1
#
_cell.length_a   1.000
_cell.length_b   1.000
_cell.length_c   1.000
_cell.angle_alpha   90.00
_cell.angle_beta   90.00
_cell.angle_gamma   90.00
#
_symmetry.space_group_name_H-M   'P 1'
#
loop_
_entity.id
_entity.type
_entity.pdbx_description
1 polymer ?
#
loop_
_entity_poly.entity_id
_entity_poly.type
_entity_poly.pdbx_seq_one_letter_code
_entity_poly.pdbx_strand_id
1 'polypeptide(L)'
;MATTIAIDYGAGISDAWSSVANFVPKLVAFLVIGLIGWIVAKILAKIVTAVLRKVGFDRLTQRSGLSTMLAKSDYDAVSLLAKVVYYAILLITLQLAIGVFGPNPISDLLTRFVSWLPKLFVAILIIVIVAAIARAVSELIRGALGGASYGPMIATIVSVLIWGAGIIAALNQIGVATTVTTPVLVAVLATIGGVIVVGVGGGLIRPMQARWETALDKVAEEIPARRAERKQQAAAAGGRGQHAAAAQQQPQTQAYSQPATGQTQQMPPQSPPTGPQQYPHQFDPSQPYDQPPQQYGGYGQQPGQYPPPPPYPDDRRE
;
A
#
# COMPACT_ATOMS: atom_id res chain seq x y z
N MET A 1 -10.22 30.38 81.23
CA MET A 1 -10.94 29.11 81.48
C MET A 1 -11.25 28.48 80.14
N ALA A 2 -11.13 27.16 80.04
CA ALA A 2 -11.03 26.40 78.81
C ALA A 2 -12.24 26.55 77.87
N THR A 3 -11.98 26.82 76.59
CA THR A 3 -12.96 26.67 75.51
C THR A 3 -13.10 25.17 75.23
N THR A 4 -14.10 24.52 75.83
CA THR A 4 -14.45 23.14 75.49
C THR A 4 -15.05 23.12 74.08
N ILE A 5 -14.34 22.51 73.13
CA ILE A 5 -14.86 22.19 71.81
C ILE A 5 -15.92 21.11 72.02
N ALA A 6 -17.18 21.51 72.15
CA ALA A 6 -18.30 20.58 72.15
C ALA A 6 -18.38 19.97 70.75
N ILE A 7 -17.94 18.73 70.60
CA ILE A 7 -18.14 17.95 69.38
C ILE A 7 -19.62 17.58 69.34
N ASP A 8 -20.39 18.27 68.51
CA ASP A 8 -21.81 18.01 68.32
C ASP A 8 -21.98 16.76 67.45
N TYR A 9 -22.06 15.60 68.11
CA TYR A 9 -22.27 14.31 67.44
C TYR A 9 -23.63 14.22 66.73
N GLY A 10 -24.61 15.05 67.12
CA GLY A 10 -25.93 15.11 66.49
C GLY A 10 -25.86 15.75 65.10
N ALA A 11 -25.14 16.87 64.99
CA ALA A 11 -24.91 17.55 63.72
C ALA A 11 -24.18 16.66 62.70
N GLY A 12 -23.16 15.90 63.15
CA GLY A 12 -22.43 14.98 62.28
C GLY A 12 -23.29 13.85 61.69
N ILE A 13 -24.27 13.33 62.44
CA ILE A 13 -25.17 12.26 61.97
C ILE A 13 -26.20 12.82 60.98
N SER A 14 -26.75 14.02 61.22
CA SER A 14 -27.66 14.66 60.27
C SER A 14 -26.98 15.02 58.95
N ASP A 15 -25.73 15.46 59.00
CA ASP A 15 -24.93 15.78 57.81
C ASP A 15 -24.54 14.52 57.02
N ALA A 16 -24.27 13.42 57.72
CA ALA A 16 -24.07 12.11 57.09
C ALA A 16 -25.35 11.61 56.40
N TRP A 17 -26.51 11.74 57.06
CA TRP A 17 -27.79 11.34 56.49
C TRP A 17 -28.19 12.15 55.26
N SER A 18 -27.98 13.47 55.29
CA SER A 18 -28.24 14.36 54.16
C SER A 18 -27.30 14.04 52.97
N SER A 19 -26.04 13.70 53.24
CA SER A 19 -25.08 13.27 52.22
C SER A 19 -25.51 11.98 51.53
N VAL A 20 -25.99 10.99 52.30
CA VAL A 20 -26.52 9.73 51.76
C VAL A 20 -27.80 9.97 50.94
N ALA A 21 -28.72 10.79 51.45
CA ALA A 21 -29.96 11.13 50.75
C ALA A 21 -29.72 11.82 49.39
N ASN A 22 -28.65 12.62 49.28
CA ASN A 22 -28.24 13.25 48.03
C ASN A 22 -27.42 12.34 47.09
N PHE A 23 -26.72 11.34 47.64
CA PHE A 23 -25.89 10.40 46.88
C PHE A 23 -26.72 9.31 46.19
N VAL A 24 -27.72 8.77 46.88
CA VAL A 24 -28.52 7.63 46.37
C VAL A 24 -29.19 7.92 45.02
N PRO A 25 -29.88 9.07 44.81
CA PRO A 25 -30.46 9.38 43.51
C PRO A 25 -29.42 9.49 42.39
N LYS A 26 -28.24 10.07 42.67
CA LYS A 26 -27.13 10.18 41.72
C LYS A 26 -26.56 8.82 41.36
N LEU A 27 -26.43 7.91 42.33
CA LEU A 27 -25.99 6.54 42.10
C LEU A 27 -26.98 5.78 41.20
N VAL A 28 -28.28 5.93 41.44
CA VAL A 28 -29.30 5.33 40.56
C VAL A 28 -29.18 5.86 39.13
N ALA A 29 -29.05 7.18 38.96
CA ALA A 29 -28.84 7.78 37.64
C ALA A 29 -27.54 7.28 36.96
N PHE A 30 -26.44 7.16 37.69
CA PHE A 30 -25.18 6.57 37.20
C PHE A 30 -25.39 5.14 36.68
N LEU A 31 -26.07 4.28 37.45
CA LEU A 31 -26.33 2.90 37.06
C LEU A 31 -27.24 2.81 35.84
N VAL A 32 -28.28 3.65 35.76
CA VAL A 32 -29.19 3.70 34.61
C VAL A 32 -28.44 4.13 33.34
N ILE A 33 -27.63 5.18 33.40
CA ILE A 33 -26.83 5.65 32.26
C ILE A 33 -25.83 4.55 31.84
N GLY A 34 -25.15 3.93 32.79
CA GLY A 34 -24.21 2.83 32.53
C GLY A 34 -24.89 1.64 31.84
N LEU A 35 -26.07 1.25 32.30
CA LEU A 35 -26.85 0.15 31.71
C LEU A 35 -27.28 0.47 30.28
N ILE A 36 -27.84 1.67 30.06
CA ILE A 36 -28.27 2.11 28.73
C ILE A 36 -27.08 2.13 27.77
N GLY A 37 -25.97 2.75 28.17
CA GLY A 37 -24.83 2.87 27.27
C GLY A 37 -24.09 1.54 27.04
N TRP A 38 -24.14 0.59 27.98
CA TRP A 38 -23.66 -0.78 27.71
C TRP A 38 -24.46 -1.46 26.58
N ILE A 39 -25.79 -1.31 26.60
CA ILE A 39 -26.66 -1.82 25.53
C ILE A 39 -26.33 -1.14 24.20
N VAL A 40 -26.23 0.19 24.19
CA VAL A 40 -25.88 0.99 23.01
C VAL A 40 -24.51 0.58 22.44
N ALA A 41 -23.49 0.43 23.29
CA ALA A 41 -22.16 0.00 22.89
C ALA A 41 -22.18 -1.36 22.19
N LYS A 42 -22.95 -2.33 22.71
CA LYS A 42 -23.10 -3.65 22.11
C LYS A 42 -23.80 -3.59 20.74
N ILE A 43 -24.81 -2.75 20.59
CA ILE A 43 -25.52 -2.56 19.32
C ILE A 43 -24.60 -1.92 18.28
N LEU A 44 -23.94 -0.81 18.62
CA LEU A 44 -23.05 -0.10 17.70
C LEU A 44 -21.85 -0.97 17.29
N ALA A 45 -21.25 -1.73 18.20
CA ALA A 45 -20.16 -2.64 17.87
C ALA A 45 -20.59 -3.71 16.85
N LYS A 46 -21.83 -4.23 16.96
CA LYS A 46 -22.39 -5.15 15.96
C LYS A 46 -22.59 -4.47 14.61
N ILE A 47 -23.12 -3.25 14.59
CA ILE A 47 -23.31 -2.47 13.36
C ILE A 47 -21.97 -2.23 12.67
N VAL A 48 -20.95 -1.78 13.40
CA VAL A 48 -19.60 -1.57 12.86
C VAL A 48 -19.02 -2.87 12.31
N THR A 49 -19.15 -3.97 13.04
CA THR A 49 -18.70 -5.30 12.55
C THR A 49 -19.38 -5.66 11.22
N ALA A 50 -20.69 -5.50 11.13
CA ALA A 50 -21.45 -5.80 9.91
C ALA A 50 -21.03 -4.92 8.73
N VAL A 51 -20.83 -3.61 8.96
CA VAL A 51 -20.37 -2.66 7.95
C VAL A 51 -18.96 -3.01 7.46
N LEU A 52 -18.01 -3.25 8.37
CA LEU A 52 -16.62 -3.57 8.02
C LEU A 52 -16.51 -4.88 7.22
N ARG A 53 -17.28 -5.92 7.60
CA ARG A 53 -17.36 -7.17 6.83
C ARG A 53 -17.95 -6.94 5.45
N LYS A 54 -19.00 -6.12 5.33
CA LYS A 54 -19.63 -5.78 4.05
C LYS A 54 -18.69 -5.03 3.11
N VAL A 55 -17.83 -4.16 3.64
CA VAL A 55 -16.83 -3.41 2.87
C VAL A 55 -15.64 -4.28 2.44
N GLY A 56 -15.55 -5.51 2.95
CA GLY A 56 -14.49 -6.47 2.57
C GLY A 56 -13.14 -6.19 3.22
N PHE A 57 -13.14 -5.61 4.43
CA PHE A 57 -11.93 -5.30 5.18
C PHE A 57 -11.03 -6.53 5.40
N ASP A 58 -11.63 -7.72 5.50
CA ASP A 58 -10.96 -9.02 5.59
C ASP A 58 -9.97 -9.24 4.41
N ARG A 59 -10.33 -8.79 3.20
CA ARG A 59 -9.47 -8.92 2.00
C ARG A 59 -8.29 -7.96 2.02
N LEU A 60 -8.43 -6.78 2.63
CA LEU A 60 -7.34 -5.82 2.79
C LEU A 60 -6.30 -6.33 3.81
N THR A 61 -6.75 -6.98 4.89
CA THR A 61 -5.84 -7.48 5.93
C THR A 61 -5.04 -8.69 5.48
N GLN A 62 -5.66 -9.61 4.73
CA GLN A 62 -4.97 -10.77 4.13
C GLN A 62 -3.88 -10.35 3.14
N ARG A 63 -4.10 -9.26 2.39
CA ARG A 63 -3.15 -8.76 1.39
C ARG A 63 -2.02 -7.91 1.98
N SER A 64 -2.15 -7.49 3.24
CA SER A 64 -1.18 -6.64 3.95
C SER A 64 -0.04 -7.46 4.58
N GLY A 65 -0.11 -8.79 4.61
CA GLY A 65 0.85 -9.64 5.34
C GLY A 65 0.70 -9.55 6.87
N LEU A 66 -0.09 -8.60 7.36
CA LEU A 66 -0.55 -8.51 8.75
C LEU A 66 -1.27 -9.78 9.21
N SER A 67 -1.90 -10.51 8.29
CA SER A 67 -2.53 -11.81 8.58
C SER A 67 -1.55 -12.84 9.15
N THR A 68 -0.26 -12.82 8.79
CA THR A 68 0.72 -13.79 9.33
C THR A 68 1.13 -13.44 10.75
N MET A 69 1.13 -12.16 11.11
CA MET A 69 1.38 -11.69 12.48
C MET A 69 0.15 -11.84 13.37
N LEU A 70 -1.05 -11.63 12.81
CA LEU A 70 -2.32 -11.80 13.52
C LEU A 70 -2.78 -13.26 13.55
N ALA A 71 -2.39 -14.14 12.64
CA ALA A 71 -2.78 -15.56 12.64
C ALA A 71 -2.23 -16.35 13.84
N LYS A 72 -1.22 -15.82 14.55
CA LYS A 72 -0.79 -16.32 15.87
C LYS A 72 -1.74 -15.92 17.01
N SER A 73 -2.75 -15.11 16.74
CA SER A 73 -3.75 -14.59 17.67
C SER A 73 -5.14 -14.96 17.14
N ASP A 74 -6.03 -15.50 17.98
CA ASP A 74 -7.40 -15.91 17.63
C ASP A 74 -8.33 -14.75 17.16
N TYR A 75 -7.77 -13.57 16.91
CA TYR A 75 -8.52 -12.35 16.66
C TYR A 75 -8.39 -11.84 15.22
N ASP A 76 -9.52 -11.90 14.51
CA ASP A 76 -9.75 -11.23 13.23
C ASP A 76 -9.67 -9.70 13.40
N ALA A 77 -9.02 -8.99 12.47
CA ALA A 77 -8.80 -7.53 12.55
C ALA A 77 -10.11 -6.73 12.65
N VAL A 78 -11.17 -7.21 12.00
CA VAL A 78 -12.51 -6.61 12.11
C VAL A 78 -13.05 -6.76 13.54
N SER A 79 -12.83 -7.91 14.18
CA SER A 79 -13.27 -8.15 15.56
C SER A 79 -12.51 -7.27 16.56
N LEU A 80 -11.22 -7.04 16.34
CA LEU A 80 -10.42 -6.12 17.15
C LEU A 80 -10.92 -4.68 17.02
N LEU A 81 -11.19 -4.21 15.80
CA LEU A 81 -11.69 -2.86 15.58
C LEU A 81 -13.09 -2.69 16.18
N ALA A 82 -13.97 -3.69 16.06
CA ALA A 82 -15.27 -3.67 16.72
C ALA A 82 -15.16 -3.63 18.25
N LYS A 83 -14.19 -4.34 18.85
CA LYS A 83 -13.89 -4.25 20.28
C LYS A 83 -13.41 -2.86 20.68
N VAL A 84 -12.52 -2.24 19.89
CA VAL A 84 -12.06 -0.87 20.13
C VAL A 84 -13.25 0.10 20.14
N VAL A 85 -14.17 -0.02 19.17
CA VAL A 85 -15.39 0.79 19.14
C VAL A 85 -16.30 0.51 20.34
N TYR A 86 -16.48 -0.75 20.73
CA TYR A 86 -17.25 -1.11 21.92
C TYR A 86 -16.71 -0.43 23.18
N TYR A 87 -15.40 -0.54 23.42
CA TYR A 87 -14.77 0.08 24.59
C TYR A 87 -14.77 1.62 24.50
N ALA A 88 -14.64 2.19 23.31
CA ALA A 88 -14.75 3.62 23.09
C ALA A 88 -16.13 4.16 23.51
N ILE A 89 -17.21 3.52 23.07
CA ILE A 89 -18.59 3.92 23.43
C ILE A 89 -18.85 3.68 24.92
N LEU A 90 -18.36 2.57 25.47
CA LEU A 90 -18.45 2.28 26.90
C LEU A 90 -17.74 3.36 27.73
N LEU A 91 -16.58 3.83 27.27
CA LEU A 91 -15.80 4.88 27.94
C LEU A 91 -16.51 6.24 27.87
N ILE A 92 -17.14 6.58 26.74
CA ILE A 92 -18.00 7.76 26.61
C ILE A 92 -19.20 7.67 27.57
N THR A 93 -19.85 6.50 27.62
CA THR A 93 -20.95 6.26 28.55
C THR A 93 -20.50 6.42 29.99
N LEU A 94 -19.34 5.86 30.34
CA LEU A 94 -18.78 5.96 31.67
C LEU A 94 -18.48 7.42 32.04
N GLN A 95 -17.98 8.22 31.11
CA GLN A 95 -17.79 9.66 31.30
C GLN A 95 -19.11 10.36 31.63
N LEU A 96 -20.17 10.09 30.86
CA LEU A 96 -21.50 10.66 31.11
C LEU A 96 -22.08 10.22 32.45
N ALA A 97 -21.90 8.95 32.81
CA ALA A 97 -22.38 8.39 34.06
C ALA A 97 -21.64 9.05 35.25
N ILE A 98 -20.31 9.12 35.22
CA ILE A 98 -19.50 9.76 36.28
C ILE A 98 -19.81 11.27 36.35
N GLY A 99 -20.14 11.90 35.23
CA GLY A 99 -20.54 13.31 35.16
C GLY A 99 -21.77 13.65 36.01
N VAL A 100 -22.64 12.69 36.33
CA VAL A 100 -23.81 12.89 37.24
C VAL A 100 -23.38 13.34 38.63
N PHE A 101 -22.18 12.95 39.08
CA PHE A 101 -21.64 13.36 40.37
C PHE A 101 -21.07 14.78 40.37
N GLY A 102 -20.97 15.41 39.19
CA GLY A 102 -20.40 16.75 39.00
C GLY A 102 -18.96 16.74 38.50
N PRO A 103 -18.33 17.93 38.36
CA PRO A 103 -16.94 18.06 37.95
C PRO A 103 -16.00 17.34 38.92
N ASN A 104 -15.18 16.42 38.41
CA ASN A 104 -14.21 15.69 39.21
C ASN A 104 -13.00 15.29 38.34
N PRO A 105 -11.82 15.04 38.96
CA PRO A 105 -10.60 14.72 38.22
C PRO A 105 -10.73 13.48 37.33
N ILE A 106 -11.58 12.52 37.70
CA ILE A 106 -11.81 11.28 36.92
C ILE A 106 -12.57 11.63 35.63
N SER A 107 -13.62 12.44 35.72
CA SER A 107 -14.35 12.97 34.55
C SER A 107 -13.44 13.74 33.61
N ASP A 108 -12.49 14.53 34.14
CA ASP A 108 -11.54 15.29 33.32
C ASP A 108 -10.60 14.36 32.55
N LEU A 109 -10.06 13.33 33.21
CA LEU A 109 -9.25 12.31 32.55
C LEU A 109 -10.06 11.59 31.47
N LEU A 110 -11.27 11.12 31.78
CA LEU A 110 -12.14 10.47 30.80
C LEU A 110 -12.46 11.39 29.62
N THR A 111 -12.71 12.69 29.87
CA THR A 111 -12.94 13.68 28.80
C THR A 111 -11.74 13.81 27.87
N ARG A 112 -10.52 13.80 28.41
CA ARG A 112 -9.28 13.80 27.61
C ARG A 112 -9.14 12.52 26.79
N PHE A 113 -9.43 11.35 27.36
CA PHE A 113 -9.43 10.08 26.64
C PHE A 113 -10.50 10.02 25.54
N VAL A 114 -11.71 10.52 25.80
CA VAL A 114 -12.80 10.56 24.81
C VAL A 114 -12.47 11.51 23.66
N SER A 115 -11.97 12.71 23.96
CA SER A 115 -11.56 13.68 22.92
C SER A 115 -10.34 13.22 22.10
N TRP A 116 -9.60 12.22 22.59
CA TRP A 116 -8.52 11.56 21.86
C TRP A 116 -9.00 10.49 20.88
N LEU A 117 -10.19 9.90 21.08
CA LEU A 117 -10.75 8.87 20.18
C LEU A 117 -10.96 9.35 18.73
N PRO A 118 -11.50 10.56 18.46
CA PRO A 118 -11.59 11.09 17.10
C PRO A 118 -10.22 11.20 16.42
N LYS A 119 -9.19 11.61 17.17
CA LYS A 119 -7.82 11.72 16.66
C LYS A 119 -7.26 10.35 16.27
N LEU A 120 -7.49 9.34 17.11
CA LEU A 120 -7.14 7.96 16.81
C LEU A 120 -7.81 7.47 15.51
N PHE A 121 -9.09 7.76 15.32
CA PHE A 121 -9.81 7.40 14.09
C PHE A 121 -9.16 8.03 12.85
N VAL A 122 -8.86 9.33 12.89
CA VAL A 122 -8.18 10.01 11.77
C VAL A 122 -6.79 9.41 11.53
N ALA A 123 -6.05 9.05 12.58
CA ALA A 123 -4.75 8.40 12.44
C ALA A 123 -4.84 7.03 11.76
N ILE A 124 -5.82 6.20 12.12
CA ILE A 124 -6.08 4.93 11.44
C ILE A 124 -6.43 5.17 9.96
N LEU A 125 -7.26 6.17 9.68
CA LEU A 125 -7.62 6.53 8.30
C LEU A 125 -6.38 6.94 7.48
N ILE A 126 -5.49 7.74 8.06
CA ILE A 126 -4.20 8.11 7.43
C ILE A 126 -3.39 6.86 7.10
N ILE A 127 -3.25 5.91 8.03
CA ILE A 127 -2.50 4.66 7.78
C ILE A 127 -3.10 3.86 6.62
N VAL A 128 -4.43 3.76 6.54
CA VAL A 128 -5.11 3.06 5.43
C VAL A 128 -4.80 3.72 4.09
N ILE A 129 -4.87 5.06 4.02
CA ILE A 129 -4.58 5.83 2.80
C ILE A 129 -3.10 5.68 2.42
N VAL A 130 -2.20 5.80 3.39
CA VAL A 130 -0.75 5.63 3.20
C VAL A 130 -0.43 4.24 2.68
N ALA A 131 -1.05 3.18 3.23
CA ALA A 131 -0.84 1.82 2.76
C ALA A 131 -1.27 1.63 1.29
N ALA A 132 -2.38 2.25 0.89
CA ALA A 132 -2.84 2.23 -0.50
C ALA A 132 -1.87 2.96 -1.43
N ILE A 133 -1.42 4.16 -1.03
CA ILE A 133 -0.46 4.97 -1.79
C ILE A 133 0.88 4.24 -1.91
N ALA A 134 1.43 3.74 -0.80
CA ALA A 134 2.70 3.03 -0.76
C ALA A 134 2.71 1.84 -1.73
N ARG A 135 1.61 1.06 -1.74
CA ARG A 135 1.44 -0.06 -2.67
C ARG A 135 1.36 0.40 -4.12
N ALA A 136 0.50 1.38 -4.41
CA ALA A 136 0.31 1.88 -5.78
C ALA A 136 1.62 2.45 -6.35
N VAL A 137 2.35 3.22 -5.55
CA VAL A 137 3.63 3.79 -5.94
C VAL A 137 4.69 2.71 -6.13
N SER A 138 4.80 1.74 -5.23
CA SER A 138 5.75 0.63 -5.39
C SER A 138 5.47 -0.21 -6.64
N GLU A 139 4.21 -0.46 -6.97
CA GLU A 139 3.84 -1.19 -8.20
C GLU A 139 4.17 -0.37 -9.45
N LEU A 140 3.86 0.93 -9.44
CA LEU A 140 4.16 1.82 -10.55
C LEU A 140 5.67 1.90 -10.81
N ILE A 141 6.48 2.02 -9.76
CA ILE A 141 7.95 2.06 -9.87
C ILE A 141 8.48 0.72 -10.38
N ARG A 142 7.96 -0.42 -9.89
CA ARG A 142 8.35 -1.76 -10.37
C ARG A 142 8.00 -1.96 -11.84
N GLY A 143 6.84 -1.50 -12.29
CA GLY A 143 6.43 -1.55 -13.68
C GLY A 143 7.26 -0.63 -14.58
N ALA A 144 7.48 0.62 -14.15
CA ALA A 144 8.23 1.62 -14.91
C ALA A 144 9.73 1.29 -15.02
N LEU A 145 10.31 0.74 -13.96
CA LEU A 145 11.73 0.34 -13.90
C LEU A 145 11.91 -1.17 -14.10
N GLY A 146 10.91 -1.87 -14.65
CA GLY A 146 10.95 -3.33 -14.79
C GLY A 146 12.12 -3.86 -15.64
N GLY A 147 12.71 -3.02 -16.48
CA GLY A 147 13.92 -3.34 -17.26
C GLY A 147 15.24 -3.13 -16.51
N ALA A 148 15.23 -2.52 -15.33
CA ALA A 148 16.43 -2.21 -14.54
C ALA A 148 16.53 -3.10 -13.29
N SER A 149 17.71 -3.68 -13.05
CA SER A 149 17.97 -4.53 -11.87
C SER A 149 17.74 -3.81 -10.53
N TYR A 150 17.87 -2.49 -10.51
CA TYR A 150 17.62 -1.65 -9.33
C TYR A 150 16.15 -1.26 -9.13
N GLY A 151 15.25 -1.53 -10.08
CA GLY A 151 13.83 -1.17 -9.99
C GLY A 151 13.14 -1.65 -8.69
N PRO A 152 13.28 -2.94 -8.31
CA PRO A 152 12.72 -3.46 -7.06
C PRO A 152 13.29 -2.81 -5.78
N MET A 153 14.58 -2.48 -5.78
CA MET A 153 15.25 -1.82 -4.64
C MET A 153 14.70 -0.41 -4.46
N ILE A 154 14.64 0.38 -5.54
CA ILE A 154 14.10 1.75 -5.51
C ILE A 154 12.63 1.74 -5.08
N ALA A 155 11.81 0.83 -5.62
CA ALA A 155 10.41 0.70 -5.24
C ALA A 155 10.23 0.40 -3.75
N THR A 156 11.14 -0.37 -3.17
CA THR A 156 11.14 -0.70 -1.74
C THR A 156 11.54 0.50 -0.90
N ILE A 157 12.62 1.20 -1.26
CA ILE A 157 13.07 2.41 -0.56
C ILE A 157 11.95 3.47 -0.54
N VAL A 158 11.33 3.73 -1.69
CA VAL A 158 10.22 4.69 -1.77
C VAL A 158 9.02 4.23 -0.92
N SER A 159 8.69 2.94 -0.93
CA SER A 159 7.62 2.40 -0.06
C SER A 159 7.91 2.65 1.41
N VAL A 160 9.16 2.38 1.84
CA VAL A 160 9.60 2.58 3.23
C VAL A 160 9.52 4.06 3.62
N LEU A 161 9.89 4.97 2.72
CA LEU A 161 9.75 6.41 2.97
C LEU A 161 8.29 6.84 3.11
N ILE A 162 7.40 6.33 2.25
CA ILE A 162 5.96 6.61 2.33
C ILE A 162 5.39 6.06 3.65
N TRP A 163 5.76 4.83 4.03
CA TRP A 163 5.37 4.24 5.31
C TRP A 163 5.91 5.03 6.50
N GLY A 164 7.18 5.43 6.48
CA GLY A 164 7.81 6.23 7.54
C GLY A 164 7.10 7.57 7.71
N ALA A 165 6.90 8.32 6.62
CA ALA A 165 6.19 9.59 6.64
C ALA A 165 4.74 9.43 7.10
N GLY A 166 4.05 8.39 6.61
CA GLY A 166 2.65 8.13 6.98
C GLY A 166 2.46 7.69 8.43
N ILE A 167 3.35 6.86 8.97
CA ILE A 167 3.36 6.48 10.39
C ILE A 167 3.59 7.72 11.25
N ILE A 168 4.57 8.55 10.90
CA ILE A 168 4.84 9.78 11.62
C ILE A 168 3.63 10.73 11.57
N ALA A 169 2.99 10.89 10.41
CA ALA A 169 1.78 11.70 10.27
C ALA A 169 0.64 11.17 11.14
N ALA A 170 0.44 9.85 11.19
CA ALA A 170 -0.54 9.21 12.06
C ALA A 170 -0.22 9.43 13.55
N LEU A 171 1.04 9.27 13.96
CA LEU A 171 1.48 9.54 15.34
C LEU A 171 1.26 11.01 15.73
N ASN A 172 1.56 11.93 14.81
CA ASN A 172 1.33 13.36 15.01
C ASN A 172 -0.17 13.66 15.17
N GLN A 173 -1.04 13.00 14.40
CA GLN A 173 -2.48 13.14 14.52
C GLN A 173 -2.99 12.73 15.91
N ILE A 174 -2.42 11.66 16.48
CA ILE A 174 -2.74 11.18 17.83
C ILE A 174 -2.20 12.13 18.91
N GLY A 175 -1.18 12.95 18.59
CA GLY A 175 -0.52 13.86 19.52
C GLY A 175 0.57 13.18 20.37
N VAL A 176 1.06 12.01 19.97
CA VAL A 176 2.10 11.28 20.69
C VAL A 176 3.47 11.80 20.29
N ALA A 177 4.25 12.25 21.26
CA ALA A 177 5.66 12.61 21.12
C ALA A 177 5.97 13.56 19.94
N THR A 178 5.05 14.48 19.61
CA THR A 178 5.17 15.37 18.44
C THR A 178 6.42 16.25 18.49
N THR A 179 6.91 16.55 19.69
CA THR A 179 8.15 17.28 19.95
C THR A 179 9.41 16.53 19.55
N VAL A 180 9.37 15.19 19.50
CA VAL A 180 10.49 14.34 19.08
C VAL A 180 10.30 13.86 17.66
N THR A 181 9.09 13.41 17.32
CA THR A 181 8.81 12.80 16.01
C THR A 181 8.86 13.82 14.86
N THR A 182 8.36 15.05 15.07
CA THR A 182 8.34 16.07 14.00
C THR A 182 9.74 16.53 13.60
N PRO A 183 10.65 16.88 14.55
CA PRO A 183 12.03 17.21 14.19
C PRO A 183 12.76 16.06 13.51
N VAL A 184 12.52 14.81 13.92
CA VAL A 184 13.13 13.64 13.27
C VAL A 184 12.69 13.52 11.81
N LEU A 185 11.40 13.72 11.50
CA LEU A 185 10.91 13.73 10.12
C LEU A 185 11.60 14.82 9.30
N VAL A 186 11.62 16.05 9.82
CA VAL A 186 12.26 17.18 9.15
C VAL A 186 13.73 16.90 8.92
N ALA A 187 14.44 16.34 9.91
CA ALA A 187 15.84 15.98 9.79
C ALA A 187 16.08 14.93 8.70
N VAL A 188 15.32 13.84 8.69
CA VAL A 188 15.44 12.78 7.66
C VAL A 188 15.15 13.33 6.26
N LEU A 189 14.07 14.09 6.10
CA LEU A 189 13.72 14.71 4.82
C LEU A 189 14.76 15.74 4.38
N ALA A 190 15.26 16.55 5.31
CA ALA A 190 16.32 17.52 5.06
C ALA A 190 17.64 16.84 4.69
N THR A 191 17.98 15.70 5.30
CA THR A 191 19.16 14.92 4.92
C THR A 191 19.00 14.34 3.51
N ILE A 192 17.88 13.71 3.21
CA ILE A 192 17.62 13.15 1.87
C ILE A 192 17.64 14.26 0.81
N GLY A 193 16.91 15.36 1.07
CA GLY A 193 16.90 16.53 0.21
C GLY A 193 18.29 17.13 0.05
N GLY A 194 19.04 17.27 1.14
CA GLY A 194 20.41 17.78 1.15
C GLY A 194 21.36 16.90 0.32
N VAL A 195 21.29 15.57 0.45
CA VAL A 195 22.09 14.65 -0.36
C VAL A 195 21.75 14.76 -1.85
N ILE A 196 20.48 14.90 -2.21
CA ILE A 196 20.06 15.09 -3.60
C ILE A 196 20.56 16.44 -4.14
N VAL A 197 20.36 17.52 -3.38
CA VAL A 197 20.79 18.86 -3.75
C VAL A 197 22.31 18.92 -3.94
N VAL A 198 23.09 18.33 -3.03
CA VAL A 198 24.55 18.30 -3.12
C VAL A 198 25.03 17.35 -4.23
N GLY A 199 24.41 16.19 -4.40
CA GLY A 199 24.80 15.23 -5.44
C GLY A 199 24.53 15.75 -6.85
N VAL A 200 23.32 16.27 -7.10
CA VAL A 200 22.92 16.82 -8.41
C VAL A 200 23.52 18.21 -8.64
N GLY A 201 23.53 19.08 -7.62
CA GLY A 201 24.03 20.45 -7.70
C GLY A 201 25.54 20.62 -7.52
N GLY A 202 26.26 19.64 -6.97
CA GLY A 202 27.70 19.74 -6.72
C GLY A 202 28.58 18.95 -7.69
N GLY A 203 28.15 17.76 -8.10
CA GLY A 203 28.98 16.82 -8.90
C GLY A 203 28.54 16.62 -10.36
N LEU A 204 27.26 16.84 -10.67
CA LEU A 204 26.67 16.48 -11.97
C LEU A 204 26.46 17.66 -12.92
N ILE A 205 26.76 18.90 -12.50
CA ILE A 205 26.58 20.10 -13.34
C ILE A 205 27.37 19.98 -14.64
N ARG A 206 28.66 19.69 -14.57
CA ARG A 206 29.53 19.59 -15.76
C ARG A 206 29.12 18.48 -16.74
N PRO A 207 28.88 17.22 -16.32
CA PRO A 207 28.45 16.17 -17.26
C PRO A 207 27.04 16.41 -17.81
N MET A 208 26.16 17.08 -17.06
CA MET A 208 24.82 17.42 -17.55
C MET A 208 24.85 18.57 -18.56
N GLN A 209 25.73 19.56 -18.38
CA GLN A 209 26.03 20.59 -19.38
C GLN A 209 26.52 19.95 -20.68
N ALA A 210 27.51 19.05 -20.61
CA ALA A 210 28.04 18.35 -21.79
C ALA A 210 26.96 17.52 -22.54
N ARG A 211 26.05 16.88 -21.81
CA ARG A 211 24.94 16.13 -22.43
C ARG A 211 23.93 17.04 -23.13
N TRP A 212 23.67 18.22 -22.57
CA TRP A 212 22.81 19.23 -23.19
C TRP A 212 23.45 19.81 -24.44
N GLU A 213 24.75 20.10 -24.42
CA GLU A 213 25.50 20.54 -25.60
C GLU A 213 25.41 19.51 -26.73
N THR A 214 25.65 18.23 -26.42
CA THR A 214 25.54 17.14 -27.41
C THR A 214 24.11 17.00 -27.97
N ALA A 215 23.09 17.21 -27.14
CA ALA A 215 21.69 17.15 -27.57
C ALA A 215 21.33 18.35 -28.47
N LEU A 216 21.84 19.54 -28.13
CA LEU A 216 21.66 20.75 -28.93
C LEU A 216 22.38 20.63 -30.28
N ASP A 217 23.57 20.04 -30.33
CA ASP A 217 24.33 19.81 -31.56
C ASP A 217 23.58 18.88 -32.51
N LYS A 218 23.06 17.75 -32.01
CA LYS A 218 22.26 16.82 -32.84
C LYS A 218 21.00 17.48 -33.40
N VAL A 219 20.34 18.32 -32.61
CA VAL A 219 19.15 19.07 -33.07
C VAL A 219 19.55 20.11 -34.11
N ALA A 220 20.66 20.82 -33.89
CA ALA A 220 21.20 21.79 -34.84
C ALA A 220 21.61 21.16 -36.17
N GLU A 221 22.05 19.90 -36.16
CA GLU A 221 22.46 19.13 -37.34
C GLU A 221 21.27 18.49 -38.08
N GLU A 222 20.25 17.99 -37.36
CA GLU A 222 19.04 17.42 -37.96
C GLU A 222 18.12 18.47 -38.62
N ILE A 223 18.05 19.69 -38.09
CA ILE A 223 17.19 20.76 -38.64
C ILE A 223 17.53 21.09 -40.12
N PRO A 224 18.79 21.35 -40.52
CA PRO A 224 19.14 21.61 -41.91
C PRO A 224 19.01 20.36 -42.79
N ALA A 225 19.36 19.17 -42.30
CA ALA A 225 19.22 17.91 -43.03
C ALA A 225 17.77 17.60 -43.38
N ARG A 226 16.85 17.67 -42.41
CA ARG A 226 15.40 17.48 -42.64
C ARG A 226 14.76 18.59 -43.48
N ARG A 227 15.38 19.78 -43.54
CA ARG A 227 14.93 20.89 -44.40
C ARG A 227 15.40 20.69 -45.85
N ALA A 228 16.58 20.11 -46.05
CA ALA A 228 17.11 19.72 -47.36
C ALA A 228 16.32 18.53 -47.96
N GLU A 229 16.03 17.50 -47.14
CA GLU A 229 15.20 16.36 -47.54
C GLU A 229 13.79 16.79 -47.96
N ARG A 230 13.15 17.70 -47.20
CA ARG A 230 11.85 18.26 -47.56
C ARG A 230 11.88 19.06 -48.87
N LYS A 231 12.95 19.80 -49.14
CA LYS A 231 13.12 20.50 -50.43
C LYS A 231 13.31 19.54 -51.60
N GLN A 232 14.08 18.46 -51.42
CA GLN A 232 14.26 17.43 -52.44
C GLN A 232 12.97 16.65 -52.71
N GLN A 233 12.21 16.30 -51.67
CA GLN A 233 10.90 15.66 -51.82
C GLN A 233 9.90 16.59 -52.53
N ALA A 234 9.91 17.90 -52.22
CA ALA A 234 9.09 18.88 -52.93
C ALA A 234 9.49 19.03 -54.42
N ALA A 235 10.79 19.01 -54.73
CA ALA A 235 11.28 19.03 -56.12
C ALA A 235 10.92 17.76 -56.90
N ALA A 236 11.03 16.59 -56.26
CA ALA A 236 10.66 15.30 -56.86
C ALA A 236 9.14 15.10 -57.00
N ALA A 237 8.33 15.79 -56.18
CA ALA A 237 6.88 15.84 -56.34
C ALA A 237 6.46 16.78 -57.49
N GLY A 238 7.19 17.87 -57.72
CA GLY A 238 6.93 18.80 -58.82
C GLY A 238 7.16 18.19 -60.22
N GLY A 239 8.13 17.27 -60.37
CA GLY A 239 8.41 16.61 -61.65
C GLY A 239 7.38 15.54 -62.06
N ARG A 240 6.66 14.94 -61.11
CA ARG A 240 5.66 13.89 -61.41
C ARG A 240 4.36 14.42 -62.03
N GLY A 241 4.07 15.71 -61.89
CA GLY A 241 2.88 16.34 -62.50
C GLY A 241 3.00 16.56 -64.02
N GLN A 242 4.22 16.64 -64.57
CA GLN A 242 4.42 16.97 -65.99
C GLN A 242 4.44 15.73 -66.90
N HIS A 243 4.79 14.55 -66.37
CA HIS A 243 4.79 13.30 -67.15
C HIS A 243 3.41 12.61 -67.24
N ALA A 244 2.48 12.93 -66.33
CA ALA A 244 1.11 12.38 -66.37
C ALA A 244 0.21 13.05 -67.42
N ALA A 245 0.55 14.27 -67.87
CA ALA A 245 -0.21 15.00 -68.89
C ALA A 245 0.11 14.58 -70.34
N ALA A 246 1.20 13.84 -70.57
CA ALA A 246 1.66 13.46 -71.91
C ALA A 246 1.25 12.03 -72.34
N ALA A 247 0.62 11.24 -71.47
CA ALA A 247 0.35 9.81 -71.72
C ALA A 247 -1.11 9.48 -72.13
N GLN A 248 -1.95 10.47 -72.45
CA GLN A 248 -3.39 10.27 -72.72
C GLN A 248 -3.80 10.23 -74.21
N GLN A 249 -2.90 9.99 -75.16
CA GLN A 249 -3.28 9.88 -76.57
C GLN A 249 -2.68 8.63 -77.24
N GLN A 250 -3.45 7.53 -77.32
CA GLN A 250 -3.68 6.75 -78.56
C GLN A 250 -4.70 5.61 -78.39
N PRO A 251 -5.44 5.23 -79.47
CA PRO A 251 -6.66 4.40 -79.42
C PRO A 251 -6.45 2.91 -79.75
N GLN A 252 -7.48 2.11 -79.40
CA GLN A 252 -7.62 0.65 -79.53
C GLN A 252 -7.78 0.14 -80.97
N THR A 253 -7.18 -1.02 -81.31
CA THR A 253 -7.72 -1.98 -82.30
C THR A 253 -7.26 -3.44 -82.07
N GLN A 254 -8.26 -4.31 -81.79
CA GLN A 254 -8.55 -5.69 -82.24
C GLN A 254 -7.47 -6.81 -82.43
N ALA A 255 -7.61 -7.83 -81.58
CA ALA A 255 -8.03 -9.24 -81.83
C ALA A 255 -7.25 -10.25 -82.73
N TYR A 256 -6.89 -11.36 -82.04
CA TYR A 256 -6.82 -12.80 -82.41
C TYR A 256 -5.62 -13.42 -83.18
N SER A 257 -4.88 -14.32 -82.48
CA SER A 257 -4.70 -15.76 -82.83
C SER A 257 -3.79 -16.50 -81.81
N GLN A 258 -4.24 -17.66 -81.31
CA GLN A 258 -3.48 -18.71 -80.56
C GLN A 258 -2.79 -19.70 -81.55
N PRO A 259 -1.95 -20.72 -81.19
CA PRO A 259 -1.79 -21.39 -79.88
C PRO A 259 -0.36 -21.84 -79.43
N ALA A 260 -0.30 -22.29 -78.16
CA ALA A 260 0.47 -23.39 -77.54
C ALA A 260 2.01 -23.54 -77.69
N THR A 261 2.73 -23.48 -76.55
CA THR A 261 3.42 -24.61 -75.85
C THR A 261 4.63 -24.10 -75.03
N GLY A 262 4.86 -24.69 -73.85
CA GLY A 262 6.20 -24.74 -73.25
C GLY A 262 6.43 -24.11 -71.87
N GLN A 263 6.26 -24.93 -70.83
CA GLN A 263 7.11 -25.08 -69.64
C GLN A 263 7.26 -23.96 -68.57
N THR A 264 6.84 -24.34 -67.34
CA THR A 264 7.46 -24.12 -66.00
C THR A 264 7.75 -22.67 -65.55
N GLN A 265 7.43 -22.18 -64.34
CA GLN A 265 7.58 -22.78 -63.00
C GLN A 265 6.97 -21.83 -61.94
N GLN A 266 6.38 -22.42 -60.89
CA GLN A 266 6.32 -21.97 -59.48
C GLN A 266 5.66 -20.64 -59.07
N MET A 267 4.55 -20.76 -58.31
CA MET A 267 4.25 -19.98 -57.10
C MET A 267 3.36 -20.82 -56.15
N PRO A 268 3.57 -20.77 -54.82
CA PRO A 268 2.67 -21.41 -53.85
C PRO A 268 1.47 -20.51 -53.48
N PRO A 269 0.26 -21.06 -53.23
CA PRO A 269 -0.87 -20.28 -52.75
C PRO A 269 -1.01 -20.26 -51.21
N GLN A 270 -1.52 -19.12 -50.74
CA GLN A 270 -1.97 -18.83 -49.38
C GLN A 270 -3.23 -19.62 -49.02
N SER A 271 -3.41 -19.93 -47.74
CA SER A 271 -4.60 -20.59 -47.18
C SER A 271 -5.27 -19.74 -46.10
N PRO A 272 -6.60 -19.52 -46.17
CA PRO A 272 -7.46 -19.19 -45.03
C PRO A 272 -8.34 -20.41 -44.61
N PRO A 273 -9.13 -20.32 -43.50
CA PRO A 273 -9.13 -21.37 -42.46
C PRO A 273 -10.42 -22.19 -42.35
N THR A 274 -10.33 -23.41 -41.81
CA THR A 274 -11.46 -24.22 -41.29
C THR A 274 -10.96 -25.20 -40.21
N GLY A 275 -11.56 -25.19 -39.01
CA GLY A 275 -11.29 -26.17 -37.92
C GLY A 275 -12.11 -27.47 -38.07
N PRO A 276 -12.47 -28.19 -36.99
CA PRO A 276 -11.74 -28.55 -35.77
C PRO A 276 -11.35 -30.05 -35.77
N GLN A 277 -10.15 -30.42 -35.31
CA GLN A 277 -9.70 -31.83 -35.28
C GLN A 277 -9.88 -32.50 -33.91
N GLN A 278 -10.69 -33.56 -33.95
CA GLN A 278 -10.78 -34.65 -32.98
C GLN A 278 -9.61 -35.63 -33.19
N TYR A 279 -9.04 -36.17 -32.11
CA TYR A 279 -8.06 -37.26 -32.16
C TYR A 279 -8.67 -38.56 -31.60
N PRO A 280 -8.54 -39.71 -32.30
CA PRO A 280 -8.71 -41.02 -31.69
C PRO A 280 -7.35 -41.61 -31.30
N HIS A 281 -7.25 -42.13 -30.07
CA HIS A 281 -6.14 -42.96 -29.63
C HIS A 281 -6.27 -44.36 -30.25
N GLN A 282 -5.25 -44.79 -30.99
CA GLN A 282 -5.09 -46.17 -31.47
C GLN A 282 -4.16 -46.93 -30.52
N PHE A 283 -4.67 -48.03 -29.98
CA PHE A 283 -4.01 -48.95 -29.06
C PHE A 283 -3.01 -49.83 -29.82
N ASP A 284 -1.80 -49.99 -29.28
CA ASP A 284 -0.79 -50.95 -29.75
C ASP A 284 -0.52 -52.01 -28.64
N PRO A 285 -0.87 -53.29 -28.84
CA PRO A 285 -0.73 -54.32 -27.83
C PRO A 285 0.45 -55.25 -28.12
N SER A 286 1.68 -54.82 -27.80
CA SER A 286 2.80 -55.76 -27.63
C SER A 286 3.92 -55.18 -26.79
N GLN A 287 3.77 -55.17 -25.46
CA GLN A 287 4.91 -55.31 -24.54
C GLN A 287 4.53 -56.09 -23.27
N PRO A 288 5.36 -57.06 -22.82
CA PRO A 288 5.09 -57.86 -21.62
C PRO A 288 5.44 -57.12 -20.33
N TYR A 289 4.70 -57.44 -19.26
CA TYR A 289 4.84 -56.90 -17.91
C TYR A 289 6.15 -57.31 -17.23
N ASP A 290 6.82 -56.35 -16.58
CA ASP A 290 7.67 -56.64 -15.43
C ASP A 290 7.74 -55.46 -14.43
N GLN A 291 7.28 -55.75 -13.21
CA GLN A 291 7.68 -55.22 -11.89
C GLN A 291 7.08 -53.90 -11.33
N PRO A 292 6.68 -53.91 -10.02
CA PRO A 292 6.11 -52.77 -9.31
C PRO A 292 7.20 -51.82 -8.73
N PRO A 293 6.90 -50.52 -8.52
CA PRO A 293 7.85 -49.60 -7.90
C PRO A 293 8.07 -49.90 -6.42
N GLN A 294 9.32 -50.23 -6.11
CA GLN A 294 9.91 -50.31 -4.77
C GLN A 294 9.86 -48.94 -4.07
N GLN A 295 9.47 -48.99 -2.81
CA GLN A 295 9.64 -47.95 -1.81
C GLN A 295 11.13 -47.60 -1.69
N TYR A 296 11.51 -46.34 -1.91
CA TYR A 296 12.86 -45.86 -1.57
C TYR A 296 12.75 -44.71 -0.59
N GLY A 297 13.10 -45.02 0.66
CA GLY A 297 13.37 -44.03 1.69
C GLY A 297 14.82 -43.54 1.63
N GLY A 298 15.07 -42.42 2.31
CA GLY A 298 16.35 -42.15 2.95
C GLY A 298 17.41 -41.41 2.14
N TYR A 299 17.38 -40.09 2.22
CA TYR A 299 18.58 -39.23 2.32
C TYR A 299 18.15 -38.07 3.26
N GLY A 300 18.67 -37.89 4.47
CA GLY A 300 20.08 -37.79 4.85
C GLY A 300 20.30 -36.37 5.36
N GLN A 301 19.79 -36.06 6.56
CA GLN A 301 19.98 -34.76 7.22
C GLN A 301 21.44 -34.64 7.66
N GLN A 302 22.16 -33.63 7.16
CA GLN A 302 23.46 -33.21 7.67
C GLN A 302 23.25 -32.28 8.87
N PRO A 303 23.79 -32.57 10.06
CA PRO A 303 23.87 -31.60 11.14
C PRO A 303 24.95 -30.57 10.81
N GLY A 304 24.55 -29.32 10.63
CA GLY A 304 25.47 -28.20 10.45
C GLY A 304 26.40 -28.07 11.66
N GLN A 305 27.70 -28.12 11.42
CA GLN A 305 28.74 -27.84 12.39
C GLN A 305 28.70 -26.34 12.73
N TYR A 306 28.41 -26.02 13.98
CA TYR A 306 28.56 -24.67 14.51
C TYR A 306 30.06 -24.38 14.72
N PRO A 307 30.60 -23.24 14.28
CA PRO A 307 31.93 -22.81 14.67
C PRO A 307 31.97 -22.53 16.20
N PRO A 308 33.10 -22.81 16.89
CA PRO A 308 33.22 -22.58 18.32
C PRO A 308 33.14 -21.08 18.67
N PRO A 309 32.60 -20.73 19.85
CA PRO A 309 32.56 -19.34 20.32
C PRO A 309 33.99 -18.79 20.54
N PRO A 310 34.19 -17.47 20.36
CA PRO A 310 35.47 -16.83 20.63
C PRO A 310 35.84 -16.92 22.12
N PRO A 311 37.14 -17.04 22.47
CA PRO A 311 37.59 -17.11 23.86
C PRO A 311 37.26 -15.82 24.62
N TYR A 312 36.82 -15.97 25.87
CA TYR A 312 36.54 -14.88 26.80
C TYR A 312 37.78 -14.00 27.02
N PRO A 313 37.64 -12.67 27.13
CA PRO A 313 38.71 -11.81 27.62
C PRO A 313 39.10 -12.20 29.04
N ASP A 314 40.38 -12.49 29.25
CA ASP A 314 40.97 -12.72 30.58
C ASP A 314 41.05 -11.37 31.31
N ASP A 315 40.11 -11.11 32.21
CA ASP A 315 40.13 -9.99 33.16
C ASP A 315 41.17 -10.24 34.27
N ARG A 316 42.44 -10.35 33.88
CA ARG A 316 43.59 -10.27 34.78
C ARG A 316 44.70 -9.41 34.20
N ARG A 317 44.60 -8.11 34.48
CA ARG A 317 45.76 -7.22 34.63
C ARG A 317 45.53 -6.27 35.80
N GLU A 318 46.20 -6.59 36.91
CA GLU A 318 46.84 -5.59 37.77
C GLU A 318 48.14 -5.13 37.12
#